data_AF-A0A940WHZ1-F1
#
_entry.id   AF-A0A940WHZ1-F1
#
_cell.length_a   1.000
_cell.length_b   1.000
_cell.length_c   1.000
_cell.angle_alpha   90.00
_cell.angle_beta   90.00
_cell.angle_gamma   90.00
#
_symmetry.space_group_name_H-M   'P 1'
#
loop_
_entity.id
_entity.type
_entity.pdbx_description
1 polymer ?
#
loop_
_entity_poly.entity_id
_entity_poly.type
_entity_poly.pdbx_seq_one_letter_code
_entity_poly.pdbx_strand_id
1 'polypeptide(L)'
;SVRNIKETLRLCGADDSIRTSLLDHRFVAGSDSLYRESARELDRFLYFNNGDRFIEKKIREMRARHAKVGSTVYLLEPNVKEGRGGLRDLQTAVWGARIKYKCDNLSELRKKGVVVDRTVEAIRHVLDYLLRVRNELHYLQGKKADVLGFEVQEQMADPRRDSPTRSSRRWGDSSRRRGAASRSSS
;
A
#
# COMPACT_ATOMS: atom_id res chain seq x y z
N SER A 1 -9.09 -6.95 20.99
CA SER A 1 -8.05 -7.33 21.97
C SER A 1 -6.89 -6.35 21.86
N VAL A 2 -6.45 -5.78 22.99
CA VAL A 2 -5.29 -4.87 23.10
C VAL A 2 -4.05 -5.74 23.37
N ARG A 3 -2.92 -5.41 22.74
CA ARG A 3 -1.68 -6.22 22.80
C ARG A 3 -0.50 -5.31 23.12
N ASN A 4 0.47 -5.83 23.85
CA ASN A 4 1.76 -5.16 24.00
C ASN A 4 2.71 -5.48 22.83
N ILE A 5 3.87 -4.82 22.78
CA ILE A 5 4.83 -5.00 21.68
C ILE A 5 5.38 -6.43 21.64
N LYS A 6 5.70 -7.04 22.79
CA LYS A 6 6.24 -8.41 22.86
C LYS A 6 5.26 -9.45 22.30
N GLU A 7 3.99 -9.34 22.66
CA GLU A 7 2.92 -10.18 22.11
C GLU A 7 2.75 -9.97 20.61
N THR A 8 2.82 -8.71 20.16
CA THR A 8 2.73 -8.35 18.74
C THR A 8 3.86 -9.00 17.94
N LEU A 9 5.11 -8.91 18.43
CA LEU A 9 6.27 -9.54 17.81
C LEU A 9 6.16 -11.07 17.76
N ARG A 10 5.70 -11.70 18.85
CA ARG A 10 5.45 -13.15 18.87
C ARG A 10 4.44 -13.57 17.80
N LEU A 11 3.34 -12.82 17.67
CA LEU A 11 2.33 -13.10 16.64
C LEU A 11 2.86 -12.86 15.22
N CYS A 12 3.71 -11.85 15.01
CA CYS A 12 4.39 -11.65 13.72
C CYS A 12 5.27 -12.84 13.33
N GLY A 13 5.93 -13.47 14.30
CA GLY A 13 6.77 -14.64 14.06
C GLY A 13 5.97 -15.90 13.71
N ALA A 14 4.73 -15.99 14.19
CA ALA A 14 3.84 -17.12 13.97
C ALA A 14 2.98 -16.99 12.69
N ASP A 15 2.59 -15.76 12.32
CA ASP A 15 1.69 -15.50 11.20
C ASP A 15 2.20 -14.37 10.28
N ASP A 16 2.57 -14.75 9.06
CA ASP A 16 3.04 -13.80 8.05
C ASP A 16 1.94 -12.84 7.57
N SER A 17 0.65 -13.15 7.76
CA SER A 17 -0.46 -12.22 7.46
C SER A 17 -0.43 -11.03 8.41
N ILE A 18 -0.17 -11.29 9.70
CA ILE A 18 0.02 -10.28 10.74
C ILE A 18 1.28 -9.48 10.43
N ARG A 19 2.38 -10.18 10.12
CA ARG A 19 3.65 -9.54 9.72
C ARG A 19 3.47 -8.59 8.53
N THR A 20 2.73 -9.03 7.52
CA THR A 20 2.46 -8.22 6.32
C THR A 20 1.63 -6.98 6.67
N SER A 21 0.59 -7.14 7.50
CA SER A 21 -0.26 -6.03 7.93
C SER A 21 0.52 -4.99 8.73
N LEU A 22 1.48 -5.44 9.54
CA LEU A 22 2.32 -4.57 10.36
C LEU A 22 3.44 -3.88 9.58
N LEU A 23 3.75 -4.28 8.35
CA LEU A 23 4.62 -3.47 7.49
C LEU A 23 4.00 -2.09 7.24
N ASP A 24 2.68 -1.98 7.17
CA ASP A 24 1.99 -0.71 6.92
C ASP A 24 1.59 0.03 8.21
N HIS A 25 2.27 -0.25 9.33
CA HIS A 25 2.02 0.44 10.59
C HIS A 25 2.28 1.95 10.46
N ARG A 26 1.48 2.76 11.16
CA ARG A 26 1.65 4.21 11.24
C ARG A 26 1.07 4.74 12.54
N PHE A 27 1.64 5.85 13.03
CA PHE A 27 1.04 6.59 14.13
C PHE A 27 -0.32 7.18 13.71
N VAL A 28 -1.34 6.92 14.52
CA VAL A 28 -2.70 7.47 14.32
C VAL A 28 -3.07 8.39 15.48
N ALA A 29 -2.96 7.91 16.71
CA ALA A 29 -3.23 8.65 17.94
C ALA A 29 -2.58 7.92 19.14
N GLY A 30 -2.47 8.63 20.27
CA GLY A 30 -1.94 8.10 21.53
C GLY A 30 -0.58 8.67 21.89
N SER A 31 0.19 7.94 22.70
CA SER A 31 1.52 8.35 23.12
C SER A 31 2.54 8.20 21.99
N ASP A 32 3.10 9.33 21.53
CA ASP A 32 4.13 9.36 20.49
C ASP A 32 5.43 8.67 20.96
N SER A 33 5.83 8.84 22.23
CA SER A 33 7.02 8.17 22.77
C SER A 33 6.88 6.65 22.75
N LEU A 34 5.73 6.13 23.20
CA LEU A 34 5.43 4.70 23.19
C LEU A 34 5.38 4.14 21.77
N TYR A 35 4.79 4.87 20.83
CA TYR A 35 4.78 4.47 19.43
C TYR A 35 6.19 4.39 18.86
N ARG A 36 7.02 5.42 19.09
CA ARG A 36 8.41 5.43 18.57
C ARG A 36 9.24 4.29 19.11
N GLU A 37 9.10 3.98 20.40
CA GLU A 37 9.77 2.82 21.02
C GLU A 37 9.31 1.52 20.37
N SER A 38 7.99 1.30 20.31
CA SER A 38 7.39 0.09 19.74
C SER A 38 7.70 -0.08 18.25
N ALA A 39 7.68 1.00 17.48
CA ALA A 39 7.98 1.02 16.05
C ALA A 39 9.42 0.58 15.79
N ARG A 40 10.39 1.06 16.58
CA ARG A 40 11.80 0.64 16.42
C ARG A 40 12.00 -0.85 16.63
N GLU A 41 11.37 -1.43 17.65
CA GLU A 41 11.42 -2.87 17.89
C GLU A 41 10.75 -3.66 16.77
N LEU A 42 9.58 -3.18 16.32
CA LEU A 42 8.83 -3.78 15.24
C LEU A 42 9.62 -3.76 13.92
N ASP A 43 10.17 -2.62 13.52
CA ASP A 43 10.92 -2.46 12.28
C ASP A 43 12.18 -3.33 12.30
N ARG A 44 12.87 -3.43 13.45
CA ARG A 44 13.99 -4.36 13.63
C ARG A 44 13.57 -5.80 13.37
N PHE A 45 12.44 -6.23 13.93
CA PHE A 45 11.93 -7.57 13.70
C PHE A 45 11.54 -7.78 12.22
N LEU A 46 10.80 -6.83 11.64
CA LEU A 46 10.28 -6.92 10.29
C LEU A 46 11.41 -7.00 9.25
N TYR A 47 12.46 -6.19 9.38
CA TYR A 47 13.51 -6.09 8.36
C TYR A 47 14.65 -7.11 8.51
N PHE A 48 14.95 -7.57 9.72
CA PHE A 48 16.12 -8.43 9.95
C PHE A 48 15.77 -9.90 10.18
N ASN A 49 14.50 -10.24 10.41
CA ASN A 49 14.10 -11.63 10.63
C ASN A 49 13.69 -12.33 9.32
N ASN A 50 14.55 -13.16 8.73
CA ASN A 50 14.22 -14.03 7.60
C ASN A 50 13.56 -13.30 6.41
N GLY A 51 14.16 -12.18 5.96
CA GLY A 51 13.62 -11.35 4.89
C GLY A 51 13.45 -12.11 3.56
N ASP A 52 14.42 -12.94 3.19
CA ASP A 52 14.38 -13.71 1.93
C ASP A 52 13.23 -14.73 1.93
N ARG A 53 13.05 -15.47 3.03
CA ARG A 53 11.93 -16.40 3.20
C ARG A 53 10.57 -15.69 3.06
N PHE A 54 10.46 -14.49 3.61
CA PHE A 54 9.24 -13.68 3.47
C PHE A 54 9.00 -13.29 2.01
N ILE A 55 10.02 -12.82 1.30
CA ILE A 55 9.92 -12.43 -0.11
C ILE A 55 9.52 -13.64 -0.98
N GLU A 56 10.18 -14.78 -0.80
CA GLU A 56 9.87 -16.03 -1.53
C GLU A 56 8.42 -16.47 -1.29
N LYS A 57 7.95 -16.41 -0.04
CA LYS A 57 6.56 -16.71 0.28
C LYS A 57 5.60 -15.76 -0.42
N LYS A 58 5.88 -14.46 -0.43
CA LYS A 58 5.04 -13.46 -1.14
C LYS A 58 5.01 -13.68 -2.64
N ILE A 59 6.13 -14.09 -3.25
CA ILE A 59 6.18 -14.47 -4.67
C ILE A 59 5.29 -15.70 -4.94
N ARG A 60 5.32 -16.71 -4.06
CA ARG A 60 4.45 -17.89 -4.17
C ARG A 60 2.97 -17.53 -4.04
N GLU A 61 2.61 -16.69 -3.06
CA GLU A 61 1.24 -16.18 -2.87
C GLU A 61 0.74 -15.42 -4.11
N MET A 62 1.59 -14.57 -4.70
CA MET A 62 1.29 -13.84 -5.94
C MET A 62 1.02 -14.79 -7.11
N ARG A 63 1.90 -15.78 -7.33
CA ARG A 63 1.72 -16.79 -8.40
C ARG A 63 0.44 -17.59 -8.23
N ALA A 64 0.15 -18.04 -7.01
CA ALA A 64 -1.06 -18.80 -6.70
C ALA A 64 -2.33 -17.97 -6.96
N ARG A 65 -2.30 -16.68 -6.61
CA ARG A 65 -3.41 -15.76 -6.91
C ARG A 65 -3.60 -15.55 -8.41
N HIS A 66 -2.54 -15.31 -9.16
CA HIS A 66 -2.62 -15.16 -10.63
C HIS A 66 -3.19 -16.41 -11.30
N ALA A 67 -2.86 -17.60 -10.80
CA ALA A 67 -3.43 -18.85 -11.31
C ALA A 67 -4.95 -18.97 -11.08
N LYS A 68 -5.46 -18.42 -9.97
CA LYS A 68 -6.91 -18.43 -9.64
C LYS A 68 -7.72 -17.41 -10.43
N VAL A 69 -7.17 -16.23 -10.70
CA VAL A 69 -7.88 -15.09 -11.32
C VAL A 69 -7.82 -15.14 -12.86
N GLY A 70 -6.95 -15.98 -13.43
CA GLY A 70 -6.64 -16.01 -14.86
C GLY A 70 -5.33 -15.28 -15.15
N SER A 71 -4.48 -15.91 -15.97
CA SER A 71 -3.08 -15.51 -16.17
C SER A 71 -2.88 -14.43 -17.24
N THR A 72 -3.94 -13.86 -17.81
CA THR A 72 -3.86 -12.85 -18.86
C THR A 72 -4.19 -11.45 -18.34
N VAL A 73 -3.45 -10.45 -18.83
CA VAL A 73 -3.77 -9.02 -18.63
C VAL A 73 -4.90 -8.56 -19.56
N TYR A 74 -5.25 -9.36 -20.57
CA TYR A 74 -6.30 -9.09 -21.55
C TYR A 74 -7.67 -9.60 -21.10
N LEU A 75 -7.93 -9.62 -19.80
CA LEU A 75 -9.28 -9.92 -19.30
C LEU A 75 -10.17 -8.74 -19.65
N LEU A 76 -11.27 -9.02 -20.35
CA LEU A 76 -12.29 -8.03 -20.68
C LEU A 76 -12.88 -7.38 -19.41
N GLU A 77 -12.91 -8.11 -18.31
CA GLU A 77 -13.35 -7.64 -17.00
C GLU A 77 -12.23 -7.82 -15.96
N PRO A 78 -11.28 -6.87 -15.87
CA PRO A 78 -10.10 -7.02 -15.03
C PRO A 78 -10.44 -6.88 -13.54
N ASN A 79 -9.76 -7.67 -12.70
CA ASN A 79 -9.80 -7.48 -11.25
C ASN A 79 -8.73 -6.47 -10.80
N VAL A 80 -9.17 -5.28 -10.38
CA VAL A 80 -8.32 -4.13 -10.02
C VAL A 80 -7.44 -4.41 -8.80
N LYS A 81 -7.87 -5.33 -7.93
CA LYS A 81 -7.17 -5.64 -6.67
C LYS A 81 -6.27 -6.86 -6.79
N GLU A 82 -6.83 -7.98 -7.22
CA GLU A 82 -6.20 -9.31 -7.19
C GLU A 82 -5.67 -9.75 -8.56
N GLY A 83 -6.01 -9.04 -9.64
CA GLY A 83 -5.51 -9.32 -10.99
C GLY A 83 -4.02 -9.03 -11.17
N ARG A 84 -3.47 -9.48 -12.31
CA ARG A 84 -2.09 -9.17 -12.72
C ARG A 84 -1.92 -7.66 -12.90
N GLY A 85 -0.89 -7.09 -12.27
CA GLY A 85 -0.65 -5.64 -12.27
C GLY A 85 -1.62 -4.84 -11.38
N GLY A 86 -2.52 -5.51 -10.64
CA GLY A 86 -3.45 -4.87 -9.73
C GLY A 86 -2.81 -4.39 -8.43
N LEU A 87 -3.65 -3.83 -7.54
CA LEU A 87 -3.21 -3.23 -6.28
C LEU A 87 -2.37 -4.19 -5.41
N ARG A 88 -2.72 -5.48 -5.40
CA ARG A 88 -2.00 -6.48 -4.59
C ARG A 88 -0.60 -6.78 -5.13
N ASP A 89 -0.40 -6.74 -6.44
CA ASP A 89 0.93 -6.91 -7.06
C ASP A 89 1.83 -5.74 -6.67
N LEU A 90 1.29 -4.52 -6.75
CA LEU A 90 2.01 -3.31 -6.34
C LEU A 90 2.39 -3.35 -4.85
N GLN A 91 1.45 -3.70 -3.97
CA GLN A 91 1.72 -3.86 -2.54
C GLN A 91 2.79 -4.91 -2.27
N THR A 92 2.71 -6.06 -2.95
CA THR A 92 3.70 -7.14 -2.82
C THR A 92 5.10 -6.68 -3.21
N ALA A 93 5.22 -5.93 -4.31
CA ALA A 93 6.48 -5.38 -4.76
C ALA A 93 7.06 -4.37 -3.75
N VAL A 94 6.23 -3.47 -3.24
CA VAL A 94 6.64 -2.47 -2.24
C VAL A 94 7.09 -3.14 -0.93
N TRP A 95 6.33 -4.11 -0.41
CA TRP A 95 6.72 -4.85 0.79
C TRP A 95 8.03 -5.61 0.58
N GLY A 96 8.19 -6.28 -0.56
CA GLY A 96 9.41 -6.99 -0.91
C GLY A 96 10.62 -6.06 -0.96
N ALA A 97 10.48 -4.88 -1.58
CA ALA A 97 11.52 -3.87 -1.61
C ALA A 97 11.84 -3.33 -0.21
N ARG A 98 10.82 -3.04 0.61
CA ARG A 98 11.01 -2.55 1.98
C ARG A 98 11.76 -3.54 2.87
N ILE A 99 11.43 -4.83 2.77
CA ILE A 99 12.13 -5.89 3.49
C ILE A 99 13.58 -6.02 2.99
N LYS A 100 13.77 -6.13 1.67
CA LYS A 100 15.09 -6.35 1.05
C LYS A 100 16.06 -5.20 1.35
N TYR A 101 15.59 -3.96 1.22
CA TYR A 101 16.41 -2.76 1.36
C TYR A 101 16.27 -2.08 2.71
N LYS A 102 15.52 -2.67 3.66
CA LYS A 102 15.37 -2.23 5.05
C LYS A 102 14.99 -0.76 5.14
N CYS A 103 13.83 -0.42 4.59
CA CYS A 103 13.37 0.96 4.48
C CYS A 103 11.86 1.07 4.71
N ASP A 104 11.44 2.25 5.17
CA ASP A 104 10.07 2.47 5.62
C ASP A 104 9.13 2.90 4.50
N ASN A 105 9.66 3.53 3.45
CA ASN A 105 8.84 4.08 2.37
C ASN A 105 9.60 4.22 1.05
N LEU A 106 8.85 4.50 -0.04
CA LEU A 106 9.41 4.70 -1.38
C LEU A 106 10.43 5.84 -1.46
N SER A 107 10.27 6.89 -0.65
CA SER A 107 11.21 8.02 -0.64
C SER A 107 12.58 7.61 -0.09
N GLU A 108 12.62 6.65 0.84
CA GLU A 108 13.87 6.06 1.31
C GLU A 108 14.52 5.13 0.29
N LEU A 109 13.73 4.33 -0.43
CA LEU A 109 14.26 3.53 -1.55
C LEU A 109 14.97 4.41 -2.58
N ARG A 110 14.39 5.59 -2.88
CA ARG A 110 15.04 6.59 -3.73
C ARG A 110 16.34 7.12 -3.12
N LYS A 111 16.32 7.52 -1.84
CA LYS A 111 17.53 8.03 -1.16
C LYS A 111 18.66 7.00 -1.15
N LYS A 112 18.33 5.70 -1.10
CA LYS A 112 19.28 4.58 -1.18
C LYS A 112 19.70 4.22 -2.61
N GLY A 113 19.22 4.94 -3.63
CA GLY A 113 19.56 4.68 -5.04
C GLY A 113 18.92 3.42 -5.62
N VAL A 114 17.96 2.79 -4.92
CA VAL A 114 17.32 1.55 -5.36
C VAL A 114 16.32 1.82 -6.50
N VAL A 115 15.66 2.97 -6.45
CA VAL A 115 14.72 3.43 -7.46
C VAL A 115 15.01 4.88 -7.81
N VAL A 116 14.77 5.24 -9.06
CA VAL A 116 14.87 6.63 -9.53
C VAL A 116 13.57 7.39 -9.29
N ASP A 117 13.63 8.72 -9.26
CA ASP A 117 12.47 9.59 -8.99
C ASP A 117 11.29 9.31 -9.91
N ARG A 118 11.55 9.10 -11.21
CA ARG A 118 10.52 8.72 -12.19
C ARG A 118 9.76 7.45 -11.79
N THR A 119 10.43 6.48 -11.16
CA THR A 119 9.82 5.22 -10.73
C THR A 119 8.96 5.43 -9.50
N VAL A 120 9.41 6.25 -8.55
CA VAL A 120 8.61 6.60 -7.37
C VAL A 120 7.33 7.30 -7.81
N GLU A 121 7.44 8.24 -8.75
CA GLU A 121 6.29 8.99 -9.24
C GLU A 121 5.32 8.11 -10.04
N ALA A 122 5.85 7.22 -10.90
CA ALA A 122 5.05 6.23 -11.59
C ALA A 122 4.28 5.31 -10.61
N ILE A 123 4.94 4.83 -9.55
CA ILE A 123 4.28 4.00 -8.52
C ILE A 123 3.16 4.77 -7.83
N ARG A 124 3.38 6.04 -7.46
CA ARG A 124 2.36 6.88 -6.84
C ARG A 124 1.17 7.10 -7.77
N HIS A 125 1.44 7.42 -9.03
CA HIS A 125 0.41 7.64 -10.04
C HIS A 125 -0.44 6.37 -10.24
N VAL A 126 0.20 5.21 -10.40
CA VAL A 126 -0.51 3.93 -10.56
C VAL A 126 -1.32 3.58 -9.31
N LEU A 127 -0.78 3.81 -8.11
CA LEU A 127 -1.50 3.57 -6.86
C LEU A 127 -2.75 4.46 -6.76
N ASP A 128 -2.61 5.76 -7.03
CA ASP A 128 -3.73 6.72 -6.99
C ASP A 128 -4.80 6.33 -8.01
N TYR A 129 -4.39 6.00 -9.24
CA TYR A 129 -5.31 5.55 -10.29
C TYR A 129 -6.07 4.28 -9.89
N LEU A 130 -5.37 3.23 -9.44
CA LEU A 130 -6.02 1.97 -9.02
C LEU A 130 -6.97 2.17 -7.84
N LEU A 131 -6.62 3.03 -6.89
CA LEU A 131 -7.49 3.37 -5.76
C LEU A 131 -8.71 4.18 -6.22
N ARG A 132 -8.55 5.12 -7.16
CA ARG A 132 -9.66 5.88 -7.76
C ARG A 132 -10.64 4.95 -8.44
N VAL A 133 -10.17 4.10 -9.36
CA VAL A 133 -11.02 3.11 -10.06
C VAL A 133 -11.74 2.23 -9.05
N ARG A 134 -11.03 1.71 -8.05
CA ARG A 134 -11.63 0.85 -7.02
C ARG A 134 -12.68 1.57 -6.17
N ASN A 135 -12.47 2.84 -5.85
CA ASN A 135 -13.46 3.64 -5.12
C ASN A 135 -14.71 3.88 -5.98
N GLU A 136 -14.55 4.23 -7.26
CA GLU A 136 -15.67 4.39 -8.18
C GLU A 136 -16.47 3.07 -8.34
N LEU A 137 -15.79 1.92 -8.39
CA LEU A 137 -16.45 0.61 -8.41
C LEU A 137 -17.34 0.42 -7.18
N HIS A 138 -16.84 0.76 -6.00
CA HIS A 138 -17.60 0.68 -4.76
C HIS A 138 -18.79 1.65 -4.75
N TYR A 139 -18.63 2.87 -5.26
CA TYR A 139 -19.70 3.86 -5.29
C TYR A 139 -20.82 3.49 -6.27
N LEU A 140 -20.47 3.02 -7.47
CA LEU A 140 -21.45 2.66 -8.49
C LEU A 140 -22.23 1.39 -8.11
N GLN A 141 -21.58 0.43 -7.46
CA GLN A 141 -22.22 -0.84 -7.09
C GLN A 141 -22.82 -0.85 -5.67
N GLY A 142 -22.56 0.17 -4.85
CA GLY A 142 -23.03 0.26 -3.47
C GLY A 142 -22.51 -0.83 -2.53
N LYS A 143 -21.50 -1.60 -2.96
CA LYS A 143 -20.92 -2.73 -2.23
C LYS A 143 -19.44 -2.86 -2.54
N LYS A 144 -18.75 -3.72 -1.77
CA LYS A 144 -17.38 -4.10 -2.11
C LYS A 144 -17.35 -4.76 -3.49
N ALA A 145 -16.55 -4.21 -4.39
CA ALA A 145 -16.46 -4.58 -5.78
C ALA A 145 -15.03 -4.33 -6.27
N ASP A 146 -14.38 -5.39 -6.77
CA ASP A 146 -12.98 -5.34 -7.21
C ASP A 146 -12.84 -5.70 -8.70
N VAL A 147 -13.94 -6.04 -9.39
CA VAL A 147 -13.98 -6.42 -10.82
C VAL A 147 -14.59 -5.28 -11.63
N LEU A 148 -13.86 -4.81 -12.63
CA LEU A 148 -14.30 -3.79 -13.56
C LEU A 148 -15.08 -4.44 -14.71
N GLY A 149 -16.36 -4.71 -14.48
CA GLY A 149 -17.26 -5.28 -15.49
C GLY A 149 -17.71 -4.27 -16.54
N PHE A 150 -18.23 -4.75 -17.67
CA PHE A 150 -18.56 -3.91 -18.83
C PHE A 150 -19.52 -2.75 -18.52
N GLU A 151 -20.60 -3.01 -17.80
CA GLU A 151 -21.59 -1.99 -17.43
C GLU A 151 -20.96 -0.83 -16.65
N VAL A 152 -19.97 -1.15 -15.81
CA VAL A 152 -19.29 -0.15 -15.01
C VAL A 152 -18.22 0.58 -15.81
N GLN A 153 -17.57 -0.08 -16.77
CA GLN A 153 -16.62 0.57 -17.69
C GLN A 153 -17.29 1.70 -18.46
N GLU A 154 -18.49 1.47 -18.99
CA GLU A 154 -19.26 2.48 -19.71
C GLU A 154 -19.62 3.67 -18.81
N GLN A 155 -20.07 3.39 -17.58
CA GLN A 155 -20.40 4.44 -16.60
C GLN A 155 -19.17 5.24 -16.14
N MET A 156 -18.00 4.61 -16.04
CA MET A 156 -16.76 5.27 -15.63
C MET A 156 -16.14 6.11 -16.76
N ALA A 157 -16.35 5.72 -18.02
CA ALA A 157 -15.86 6.44 -19.19
C ALA A 157 -16.66 7.73 -19.48
N ASP A 158 -17.77 7.97 -18.76
CA ASP A 158 -18.55 9.21 -18.90
C ASP A 158 -17.68 10.44 -18.57
N PRO A 159 -17.43 11.35 -19.54
CA PRO A 159 -16.62 12.56 -19.34
C PRO A 159 -17.12 13.47 -18.22
N ARG A 160 -18.41 13.38 -17.85
CA ARG A 160 -19.00 14.14 -16.73
C ARG A 160 -18.50 13.63 -15.37
N ARG A 161 -18.03 12.39 -15.31
CA ARG A 161 -17.43 11.75 -14.13
C ARG A 161 -15.91 11.80 -14.16
N ASP A 162 -15.31 11.73 -15.35
CA ASP A 162 -13.85 11.80 -15.51
C ASP A 162 -13.31 13.24 -15.55
N SER A 163 -13.63 14.03 -14.51
CA SER A 163 -13.00 15.34 -14.32
C SER A 163 -11.63 15.17 -13.63
N PRO A 164 -10.51 15.65 -14.23
CA PRO A 164 -9.16 15.54 -13.65
C PRO A 164 -8.98 16.29 -12.32
N THR A 165 -9.98 17.05 -11.89
CA THR A 165 -9.88 18.11 -10.89
C THR A 165 -10.56 17.80 -9.55
N ARG A 166 -11.20 16.63 -9.39
CA ARG A 166 -11.98 16.36 -8.17
C ARG A 166 -11.19 15.76 -6.99
N SER A 167 -10.03 15.16 -7.22
CA SER A 167 -9.20 14.55 -6.17
C SER A 167 -8.00 15.39 -5.71
N SER A 168 -7.45 16.25 -6.59
CA SER A 168 -6.24 17.05 -6.27
C SER A 168 -6.46 18.06 -5.14
N ARG A 169 -7.69 18.56 -4.97
CA ARG A 169 -8.04 19.51 -3.89
C ARG A 169 -8.20 18.88 -2.51
N ARG A 170 -8.40 17.55 -2.40
CA ARG A 170 -8.68 16.92 -1.08
C ARG A 170 -7.45 16.30 -0.41
N TRP A 171 -6.41 15.97 -1.19
CA TRP A 171 -5.20 15.32 -0.66
C TRP A 171 -3.94 16.21 -0.67
N GLY A 172 -3.98 17.36 -1.34
CA GLY A 172 -2.84 18.31 -1.40
C GLY A 172 -2.64 19.18 -0.15
N ASP A 173 -3.57 19.20 0.82
CA ASP A 173 -3.53 20.13 1.96
C ASP A 173 -3.08 19.49 3.29
N SER A 174 -2.98 18.16 3.37
CA SER A 174 -2.54 17.46 4.59
C SER A 174 -1.01 17.30 4.72
N SER A 175 -0.26 17.66 3.68
CA SER A 175 1.21 17.73 3.69
C SER A 175 1.76 19.15 3.87
N ARG A 176 0.96 20.21 3.62
CA ARG A 176 1.39 21.61 3.79
C ARG A 176 1.24 22.15 5.22
N ARG A 177 0.42 21.52 6.07
CA ARG A 177 0.27 21.92 7.49
C ARG A 177 1.38 21.42 8.44
N ARG A 178 2.39 20.68 7.95
CA ARG A 178 3.48 20.12 8.77
C ARG A 178 4.81 20.90 8.68
N GLY A 179 4.81 22.13 8.18
CA GLY A 179 6.01 22.96 8.05
C GLY A 179 6.03 24.28 8.82
N ALA A 180 4.95 24.67 9.52
CA ALA A 180 4.80 26.04 10.06
C ALA A 180 4.72 26.14 11.59
N ALA A 181 4.92 25.06 12.36
CA ALA A 181 4.76 25.06 13.82
C ALA A 181 6.07 24.82 14.60
N SER A 182 7.23 25.23 14.06
CA SER A 182 8.51 25.15 14.78
C SER A 182 9.41 26.37 14.55
N ARG A 183 8.82 27.57 14.60
CA ARG A 183 9.54 28.85 14.72
C ARG A 183 8.69 29.86 15.50
N SER A 184 8.55 29.63 16.80
CA SER A 184 8.24 30.68 17.79
C SER A 184 8.25 30.08 19.19
N SER A 185 9.41 30.09 19.85
CA SER A 185 9.56 30.34 21.29
C SER A 185 11.05 30.37 21.59
N SER A 186 11.42 31.40 22.35
CA SER A 186 12.74 31.81 22.80
C SER A 186 13.60 30.72 23.44
#